data_AF-A0A357IVS5-F1
#
_entry.id   AF-A0A357IVS5-F1
#
_cell.length_a   1.000
_cell.length_b   1.000
_cell.length_c   1.000
_cell.angle_alpha   90.00
_cell.angle_beta   90.00
_cell.angle_gamma   90.00
#
_symmetry.space_group_name_H-M   'P 1'
#
loop_
_entity.id
_entity.type
_entity.pdbx_description
1 polymer ?
#
loop_
_entity_poly.entity_id
_entity_poly.type
_entity_poly.pdbx_seq_one_letter_code
_entity_poly.pdbx_strand_id
1 'polypeptide(L)'
;MPDIPENHYIKDYYFTGFSVQILGKASIPPSIVTREYDGESRREFVNFDERLEMCKEKAVLQADSKWLSITEDDPNTQFEWLRRLDLGAKGRWSGCLEDAETRYMLFDYPGTCIVVRQYPCDPAYY
;
A
#
# COMPACT_ATOMS: atom_id res chain seq x y z
N MET A 1 19.10 -4.09 -25.12
CA MET A 1 18.02 -4.39 -24.17
C MET A 1 18.70 -4.68 -22.85
N PRO A 2 18.43 -3.96 -21.75
CA PRO A 2 19.06 -4.31 -20.49
C PRO A 2 18.44 -5.61 -19.99
N ASP A 3 19.31 -6.56 -19.65
CA ASP A 3 18.97 -7.85 -19.08
C ASP A 3 18.17 -7.66 -17.78
N ILE A 4 16.96 -8.19 -17.75
CA ILE A 4 16.14 -8.26 -16.54
C ILE A 4 16.69 -9.45 -15.75
N PRO A 5 17.29 -9.26 -14.55
CA PRO A 5 17.88 -10.37 -13.82
C PRO A 5 16.82 -11.38 -13.41
N GLU A 6 16.91 -12.58 -13.97
CA GLU A 6 16.14 -13.76 -13.60
C GLU A 6 16.33 -14.03 -12.10
N ASN A 7 15.21 -14.19 -11.37
CA ASN A 7 15.13 -14.54 -9.94
C ASN A 7 15.38 -13.43 -8.91
N HIS A 8 14.94 -12.19 -9.15
CA HIS A 8 14.48 -11.39 -8.02
C HIS A 8 13.16 -11.97 -7.52
N TYR A 9 13.22 -12.82 -6.48
CA TYR A 9 12.16 -12.78 -5.48
C TYR A 9 12.03 -11.31 -5.12
N ILE A 10 10.94 -10.66 -5.55
CA ILE A 10 10.71 -9.27 -5.19
C ILE A 10 10.57 -9.30 -3.67
N LYS A 11 11.64 -8.98 -2.94
CA LYS A 11 11.59 -8.87 -1.50
C LYS A 11 10.54 -7.81 -1.21
N ASP A 12 9.58 -8.14 -0.37
CA ASP A 12 8.49 -7.24 0.00
C ASP A 12 9.01 -5.95 0.67
N TYR A 13 10.26 -5.97 1.16
CA TYR A 13 10.95 -4.87 1.83
C TYR A 13 12.41 -4.78 1.37
N TYR A 14 12.90 -3.55 1.23
CA TYR A 14 14.30 -3.25 0.97
C TYR A 14 14.74 -2.08 1.85
N PHE A 15 15.62 -2.36 2.81
CA PHE A 15 16.18 -1.36 3.71
C PHE A 15 17.43 -0.74 3.11
N THR A 16 17.51 0.59 3.17
CA THR A 16 18.73 1.36 2.92
C THR A 16 19.06 2.14 4.19
N GLY A 17 20.30 2.63 4.33
CA GLY A 17 20.69 3.38 5.52
C GLY A 17 19.90 4.69 5.77
N PHE A 18 19.08 5.15 4.81
CA PHE A 18 18.32 6.40 4.92
C PHE A 18 16.84 6.26 4.53
N SER A 19 16.40 5.08 4.10
CA SER A 19 15.01 4.88 3.64
C SER A 19 14.65 3.41 3.55
N VAL A 20 13.36 3.10 3.61
CA VAL A 20 12.83 1.75 3.40
C VAL A 20 11.95 1.76 2.17
N GLN A 21 12.13 0.80 1.27
CA GLN A 21 11.21 0.57 0.16
C GLN A 21 10.35 -0.64 0.45
N ILE A 22 9.05 -0.52 0.25
CA ILE A 22 8.08 -1.59 0.49
C ILE A 22 7.19 -1.76 -0.71
N LEU A 23 6.98 -3.02 -1.05
CA LEU A 23 6.04 -3.41 -2.08
C LEU A 23 4.63 -3.50 -1.50
N GLY A 24 3.75 -2.66 -2.04
CA GLY A 24 2.31 -2.71 -1.88
C GLY A 24 1.64 -3.44 -3.04
N LYS A 25 0.72 -4.37 -2.78
CA LYS A 25 -0.05 -5.07 -3.81
C LYS A 25 -1.53 -5.06 -3.47
N ALA A 26 -2.35 -4.71 -4.46
CA ALA A 26 -3.81 -4.77 -4.35
C ALA A 26 -4.43 -5.33 -5.64
N SER A 27 -5.65 -5.86 -5.51
CA SER A 27 -6.44 -6.30 -6.65
C SER A 27 -7.24 -5.15 -7.23
N ILE A 28 -7.30 -5.07 -8.56
CA ILE A 28 -8.16 -4.10 -9.26
C ILE A 28 -9.61 -4.45 -8.92
N PRO A 29 -10.40 -3.52 -8.35
CA PRO A 29 -11.77 -3.80 -7.97
C PRO A 29 -12.64 -4.14 -9.21
N PRO A 30 -13.77 -4.82 -9.03
CA PRO A 30 -14.73 -5.05 -10.11
C PRO A 30 -15.31 -3.74 -10.66
N SER A 31 -15.94 -3.79 -11.83
CA SER A 31 -16.62 -2.63 -12.45
C SER A 31 -17.86 -2.16 -11.70
N ILE A 32 -18.37 -2.99 -10.78
CA ILE A 32 -19.49 -2.65 -9.90
C ILE A 32 -18.96 -2.72 -8.48
N VAL A 33 -18.92 -1.58 -7.80
CA VAL A 33 -18.48 -1.48 -6.40
C VAL A 33 -19.66 -1.10 -5.51
N THR A 34 -19.69 -1.60 -4.28
CA THR A 34 -20.65 -1.16 -3.28
C THR A 34 -20.00 -0.04 -2.45
N ARG A 35 -20.66 1.10 -2.33
CA ARG A 35 -20.25 2.21 -1.46
C ARG A 35 -21.36 2.51 -0.46
N GLU A 36 -20.98 2.88 0.75
CA GLU A 36 -21.91 3.32 1.77
C GLU A 36 -22.01 4.84 1.76
N TYR A 37 -23.23 5.35 1.64
CA TYR A 37 -23.55 6.77 1.76
C TYR A 37 -24.68 6.91 2.78
N ASP A 38 -24.47 7.69 3.83
CA ASP A 38 -25.49 7.97 4.85
C ASP A 38 -26.17 6.72 5.44
N GLY A 39 -25.43 5.60 5.57
CA GLY A 39 -25.95 4.32 6.06
C GLY A 39 -26.67 3.46 5.01
N GLU A 40 -26.76 3.89 3.76
CA GLU A 40 -27.27 3.11 2.63
C GLU A 40 -26.13 2.56 1.75
N SER A 41 -26.16 1.25 1.50
CA SER A 41 -25.27 0.61 0.52
C SER A 41 -25.81 0.78 -0.90
N ARG A 42 -25.06 1.45 -1.77
CA ARG A 42 -25.38 1.62 -3.19
C ARG A 42 -24.35 0.92 -4.07
N ARG A 43 -24.82 0.29 -5.15
CA ARG A 43 -23.95 -0.29 -6.19
C ARG A 43 -23.73 0.73 -7.28
N GLU A 44 -22.47 1.07 -7.54
CA GLU A 44 -22.07 2.06 -8.52
C GLU A 44 -21.19 1.42 -9.58
N PHE A 45 -21.40 1.84 -10.84
CA PHE A 45 -20.48 1.51 -11.92
C PHE A 45 -19.30 2.48 -11.85
N VAL A 46 -18.10 1.92 -11.73
CA VAL A 46 -16.84 2.67 -11.75
C VAL A 46 -16.10 2.39 -13.05
N ASN A 47 -15.58 3.44 -13.65
CA ASN A 47 -14.83 3.34 -14.90
C ASN A 47 -13.44 2.69 -14.65
N PHE A 48 -12.71 2.38 -15.71
CA PHE A 48 -11.41 1.72 -15.57
C PHE A 48 -10.40 2.57 -14.80
N ASP A 49 -10.30 3.86 -15.10
CA ASP A 49 -9.34 4.77 -14.47
C ASP A 49 -9.59 4.93 -12.96
N GLU A 50 -10.86 5.07 -12.55
CA GLU A 50 -11.26 5.08 -11.13
C GLU A 50 -10.87 3.78 -10.43
N ARG A 51 -11.06 2.63 -11.10
CA ARG A 51 -10.66 1.34 -10.53
C ARG A 51 -9.15 1.24 -10.38
N LEU A 52 -8.36 1.83 -11.28
CA LEU A 52 -6.91 1.87 -11.16
C LEU A 52 -6.48 2.76 -9.97
N GLU A 53 -7.10 3.92 -9.78
CA GLU A 53 -6.83 4.77 -8.61
C GLU A 53 -7.23 4.09 -7.30
N MET A 54 -8.41 3.47 -7.24
CA MET A 54 -8.81 2.66 -6.07
C MET A 54 -7.84 1.52 -5.78
N CYS A 55 -7.29 0.89 -6.83
CA CYS A 55 -6.28 -0.15 -6.67
C CYS A 55 -5.00 0.45 -6.07
N LYS A 56 -4.52 1.57 -6.62
CA LYS A 56 -3.34 2.29 -6.16
C LYS A 56 -3.43 2.66 -4.68
N GLU A 57 -4.54 3.26 -4.28
CA GLU A 57 -4.80 3.64 -2.88
C GLU A 57 -4.72 2.42 -1.96
N LYS A 58 -5.34 1.30 -2.35
CA LYS A 58 -5.27 0.05 -1.59
C LYS A 58 -3.86 -0.54 -1.54
N ALA A 59 -3.11 -0.46 -2.63
CA ALA A 59 -1.73 -0.95 -2.67
C ALA A 59 -0.82 -0.09 -1.78
N VAL A 60 -1.02 1.22 -1.77
CA VAL A 60 -0.36 2.16 -0.85
C VAL A 60 -0.69 1.82 0.60
N LEU A 61 -1.97 1.66 0.93
CA LEU A 61 -2.41 1.27 2.27
C LEU A 61 -1.78 -0.06 2.71
N GLN A 62 -1.65 -0.99 1.77
CA GLN A 62 -1.01 -2.28 2.03
C GLN A 62 0.49 -2.11 2.32
N ALA A 63 1.21 -1.25 1.60
CA ALA A 63 2.61 -0.92 1.91
C ALA A 63 2.76 -0.22 3.26
N ASP A 64 1.87 0.71 3.60
CA ASP A 64 1.89 1.43 4.89
C ASP A 64 1.65 0.47 6.06
N SER A 65 0.67 -0.43 5.93
CA SER A 65 0.42 -1.46 6.95
C SER A 65 1.60 -2.41 7.14
N LYS A 66 2.31 -2.73 6.06
CA LYS A 66 3.53 -3.53 6.08
C LYS A 66 4.65 -2.81 6.84
N TRP A 67 4.89 -1.53 6.53
CA TRP A 67 5.87 -0.70 7.23
C TRP A 67 5.60 -0.65 8.74
N LEU A 68 4.34 -0.45 9.12
CA LEU A 68 3.95 -0.42 10.54
C LEU A 68 4.04 -1.77 11.22
N SER A 69 3.83 -2.89 10.50
CA SER A 69 3.94 -4.22 11.10
C SER A 69 5.36 -4.65 11.43
N ILE A 70 6.37 -3.90 10.97
CA ILE A 70 7.78 -4.16 11.23
C ILE A 70 8.41 -3.14 12.20
N THR A 71 7.62 -2.23 12.78
CA THR A 71 8.08 -1.32 13.83
C THR A 71 8.25 -2.09 15.15
N GLU A 72 9.13 -1.61 16.04
CA GLU A 72 9.46 -2.33 17.27
C GLU A 72 8.43 -2.06 18.39
N ASP A 73 7.82 -0.86 18.42
CA ASP A 73 6.94 -0.48 19.54
C ASP A 73 5.51 -1.06 19.46
N ASP A 74 5.05 -1.52 18.29
CA ASP A 74 3.67 -2.01 18.12
C ASP A 74 3.58 -3.20 17.14
N PRO A 75 3.91 -4.43 17.61
CA PRO A 75 4.02 -5.65 16.80
C PRO A 75 2.65 -6.24 16.41
N ASN A 76 1.70 -5.39 16.05
CA ASN A 76 0.43 -5.86 15.49
C ASN A 76 0.67 -6.49 14.14
N THR A 77 -0.18 -7.47 13.82
CA THR A 77 -0.17 -8.08 12.50
C THR A 77 -0.46 -7.03 11.43
N GLN A 78 0.09 -7.21 10.22
CA GLN A 78 -0.22 -6.38 9.06
C GLN A 78 -1.74 -6.18 8.86
N PHE A 79 -2.54 -7.22 9.11
CA PHE A 79 -4.00 -7.16 8.98
C PHE A 79 -4.63 -6.16 9.97
N GLU A 80 -4.15 -6.13 11.20
CA GLU A 80 -4.64 -5.18 12.20
C GLU A 80 -4.26 -3.74 11.83
N TRP A 81 -3.03 -3.53 11.35
CA TRP A 81 -2.61 -2.21 10.87
C TRP A 81 -3.42 -1.72 9.68
N LEU A 82 -3.71 -2.61 8.72
CA LEU A 82 -4.59 -2.30 7.61
C LEU A 82 -5.95 -1.79 8.11
N ARG A 83 -6.57 -2.51 9.05
CA ARG A 83 -7.85 -2.11 9.67
C ARG A 83 -7.75 -0.77 10.41
N ARG A 84 -6.70 -0.55 11.19
CA ARG A 84 -6.50 0.69 11.95
C ARG A 84 -6.32 1.89 11.03
N LEU A 85 -5.53 1.75 9.97
CA LEU A 85 -5.34 2.80 8.97
C LEU A 85 -6.63 3.11 8.21
N ASP A 86 -7.42 2.09 7.86
CA ASP A 86 -8.74 2.26 7.22
C ASP A 86 -9.73 3.01 8.11
N LEU A 87 -9.60 2.87 9.44
CA LEU A 87 -10.34 3.64 10.45
C LEU A 87 -9.74 5.03 10.75
N GLY A 88 -8.67 5.43 10.07
CA GLY A 88 -8.04 6.74 10.22
C GLY A 88 -7.11 6.88 11.43
N ALA A 89 -6.48 5.78 11.88
CA ALA A 89 -5.48 5.84 12.95
C ALA A 89 -4.34 6.81 12.62
N LYS A 90 -3.83 7.50 13.65
CA LYS A 90 -2.67 8.40 13.57
C LYS A 90 -1.72 8.15 14.74
N GLY A 91 -0.44 8.40 14.54
CA GLY A 91 0.61 8.18 15.54
C GLY A 91 1.89 8.94 15.21
N ARG A 92 2.98 8.65 15.95
CA ARG A 92 4.29 9.26 15.71
C ARG A 92 4.81 9.00 14.29
N TRP A 93 4.49 7.83 13.75
CA TRP A 93 4.81 7.41 12.39
C TRP A 93 4.05 8.17 11.29
N SER A 94 2.98 8.90 11.60
CA SER A 94 2.12 9.52 10.57
C SER A 94 2.88 10.50 9.68
N GLY A 95 3.78 11.31 10.24
CA GLY A 95 4.62 12.21 9.44
C GLY A 95 5.49 11.44 8.43
N CYS A 96 6.02 10.28 8.82
CA CYS A 96 6.81 9.45 7.91
C CYS A 96 5.97 8.91 6.74
N LEU A 97 4.72 8.49 7.00
CA LEU A 97 3.83 8.01 5.95
C LEU A 97 3.35 9.14 5.03
N GLU A 98 3.18 10.35 5.56
CA GLU A 98 2.83 11.56 4.79
C GLU A 98 3.97 11.96 3.85
N ASP A 99 5.22 11.85 4.30
CA ASP A 99 6.43 12.12 3.51
C ASP A 99 6.83 10.95 2.57
N ALA A 100 6.14 9.81 2.63
CA ALA A 100 6.46 8.64 1.82
C ALA A 100 6.05 8.82 0.35
N GLU A 101 6.95 8.46 -0.57
CA GLU A 101 6.76 8.64 -2.01
C GLU A 101 6.47 7.32 -2.71
N THR A 102 5.56 7.32 -3.69
CA THR A 102 5.42 6.19 -4.62
C THR A 102 6.43 6.33 -5.75
N ARG A 103 7.45 5.47 -5.78
CA ARG A 103 8.54 5.50 -6.78
C ARG A 103 8.14 4.86 -8.10
N TYR A 104 7.45 3.73 -8.02
CA TYR A 104 7.03 2.95 -9.17
C TYR A 104 5.62 2.43 -8.98
N MET A 105 4.91 2.32 -10.11
CA MET A 105 3.63 1.66 -10.20
C MET A 105 3.66 0.69 -11.37
N LEU A 106 3.23 -0.54 -11.12
CA LEU A 106 3.15 -1.62 -12.10
C LEU A 106 1.73 -2.17 -12.10
N PHE A 107 1.21 -2.46 -13.29
CA PHE A 107 -0.06 -3.15 -13.45
C PHE A 107 0.21 -4.54 -14.01
N ASP A 108 -0.08 -5.55 -13.20
CA ASP A 108 -0.05 -6.94 -13.63
C ASP A 108 -1.46 -7.30 -14.12
N TYR A 109 -1.66 -7.15 -15.44
CA TYR A 109 -2.93 -7.39 -16.10
C TYR A 109 -3.29 -8.88 -16.02
N PRO A 110 -4.55 -9.26 -15.75
CA PRO A 110 -5.75 -8.41 -15.65
C PRO A 110 -6.15 -7.97 -14.23
N GLY A 111 -5.34 -8.27 -13.20
CA GLY A 111 -5.89 -8.43 -11.85
C GLY A 111 -5.33 -7.51 -10.78
N THR A 112 -4.09 -7.04 -10.88
CA THR A 112 -3.44 -6.41 -9.71
C THR A 112 -2.63 -5.17 -10.07
N CYS A 113 -2.57 -4.24 -9.13
CA CYS A 113 -1.62 -3.15 -9.13
C CYS A 113 -0.59 -3.39 -8.04
N ILE A 114 0.64 -2.99 -8.34
CA ILE A 114 1.78 -3.06 -7.45
C ILE A 114 2.36 -1.66 -7.36
N VAL A 115 2.59 -1.19 -6.14
CA VAL A 115 3.29 0.06 -5.86
C VAL A 115 4.57 -0.23 -5.11
N VAL A 116 5.63 0.51 -5.43
CA VAL A 116 6.85 0.55 -4.62
C VAL A 116 6.84 1.88 -3.89
N ARG A 117 6.61 1.82 -2.58
CA ARG A 117 6.54 2.99 -1.71
C ARG A 117 7.85 3.14 -0.95
N GLN A 118 8.42 4.33 -0.97
CA GLN A 118 9.67 4.66 -0.28
C GLN A 118 9.36 5.54 0.94
N TYR A 119 9.77 5.06 2.10
CA TYR A 119 9.66 5.74 3.38
C TYR A 119 11.01 6.36 3.73
N PRO A 120 11.07 7.67 4.04
CA PRO A 120 12.32 8.35 4.39
C PRO A 120 12.81 8.04 5.82
N CYS A 121 12.10 7.20 6.57
CA CYS A 121 12.41 6.89 7.96
C CYS A 121 12.57 5.38 8.17
N ASP A 122 13.40 5.03 9.15
CA ASP A 122 13.60 3.65 9.59
C ASP A 122 12.49 3.27 10.59
N PRO A 123 11.76 2.16 10.37
CA PRO A 123 10.72 1.68 11.27
C PRO A 123 11.25 1.31 12.67
N ALA A 124 12.54 1.04 12.85
CA ALA A 124 13.12 0.75 14.17
C ALA A 124 13.11 1.95 15.14
N TYR A 125 12.79 3.16 14.65
CA TYR A 125 12.63 4.35 15.49
C TYR A 125 11.19 4.59 15.96
N TYR A 126 10.28 3.64 15.71
CA TYR A 126 8.85 3.72 15.99
C TYR A 126 8.28 2.39 16.50
#